data_AF-A0A1H7YK75-F1
#
_entry.id   AF-A0A1H7YK75-F1
#
_cell.length_a   1.000
_cell.length_b   1.000
_cell.length_c   1.000
_cell.angle_alpha   90.00
_cell.angle_beta   90.00
_cell.angle_gamma   90.00
#
_symmetry.space_group_name_H-M   'P 1'
#
loop_
_entity.id
_entity.type
_entity.pdbx_description
1 polymer ?
#
loop_
_entity_poly.entity_id
_entity_poly.type
_entity_poly.pdbx_seq_one_letter_code
_entity_poly.pdbx_strand_id
1 'polypeptide(L)'
;MSNVIDFLERMGASAGLRTAGADGLARELTAAAVDDGLAQAILAGDALALREQIAPGVFYAIQMDDTPPDEHEEQDDEETSVHMRLHRA
;
A
#
# COMPACT_ATOMS: atom_id res chain seq x y z
N MET A 1 18.22 9.15 5.27
CA MET A 1 16.78 9.03 4.99
C MET A 1 16.38 9.43 3.57
N SER A 2 17.08 10.35 2.87
CA SER A 2 16.77 10.64 1.44
C SER A 2 16.83 9.38 0.56
N ASN A 3 17.90 8.60 0.69
CA ASN A 3 18.16 7.44 -0.17
C ASN A 3 17.03 6.41 -0.24
N VAL A 4 16.29 6.17 0.86
CA VAL A 4 15.18 5.20 0.84
C VAL A 4 13.95 5.77 0.15
N ILE A 5 13.65 7.06 0.35
CA ILE A 5 12.50 7.72 -0.28
C ILE A 5 12.74 7.85 -1.79
N ASP A 6 13.94 8.29 -2.18
CA ASP A 6 14.37 8.37 -3.58
C ASP A 6 14.33 6.99 -4.26
N PHE A 7 14.71 5.94 -3.53
CA PHE A 7 14.64 4.57 -4.01
C PHE A 7 13.19 4.09 -4.21
N LEU A 8 12.30 4.35 -3.24
CA LEU A 8 10.88 3.99 -3.33
C LEU A 8 10.16 4.74 -4.46
N GLU A 9 10.48 6.01 -4.67
CA GLU A 9 9.98 6.79 -5.80
C GLU A 9 10.41 6.15 -7.13
N ARG A 10 11.70 5.83 -7.27
CA ARG A 10 12.24 5.13 -8.45
C ARG A 10 11.59 3.76 -8.65
N MET A 11 11.34 3.01 -7.58
CA MET A 11 10.66 1.72 -7.63
C MET A 11 9.24 1.88 -8.17
N GLY A 12 8.47 2.85 -7.69
CA GLY A 12 7.11 3.12 -8.18
C GLY A 12 7.07 3.43 -9.67
N ALA A 13 8.04 4.22 -10.15
CA ALA A 13 8.16 4.59 -11.56
C ALA A 13 8.67 3.45 -12.47
N SER A 14 9.43 2.49 -11.95
CA SER A 14 10.10 1.45 -12.74
C SER A 14 9.34 0.12 -12.72
N ALA A 15 8.77 -0.29 -13.86
CA ALA A 15 8.13 -1.60 -14.01
C ALA A 15 9.11 -2.78 -13.75
N GLY A 16 10.39 -2.60 -14.09
CA GLY A 16 11.43 -3.59 -13.84
C GLY A 16 11.73 -3.77 -12.35
N LEU A 17 11.77 -2.68 -11.57
CA LEU A 17 11.97 -2.78 -10.12
C LEU A 17 10.74 -3.36 -9.41
N ARG A 18 9.52 -3.04 -9.89
CA ARG A 18 8.27 -3.60 -9.33
C ARG A 18 8.15 -5.11 -9.52
N THR A 19 8.79 -5.64 -10.55
CA THR A 19 8.74 -7.08 -10.89
C THR A 19 10.07 -7.79 -10.64
N ALA A 20 11.06 -7.08 -10.10
CA ALA A 20 12.34 -7.65 -9.74
C ALA A 20 12.13 -8.68 -8.63
N GLY A 21 12.69 -9.88 -8.82
CA GLY A 21 12.80 -10.86 -7.73
C GLY A 21 13.70 -10.34 -6.60
N ALA A 22 13.64 -11.00 -5.44
CA ALA A 22 14.34 -10.58 -4.22
C ALA A 22 15.84 -10.30 -4.43
N ASP A 23 16.55 -11.14 -5.20
CA ASP A 23 17.98 -10.95 -5.47
C ASP A 23 18.27 -9.69 -6.30
N GLY A 24 17.42 -9.39 -7.28
CA GLY A 24 17.53 -8.19 -8.10
C GLY A 24 17.26 -6.94 -7.29
N LEU A 25 16.22 -7.01 -6.44
CA LEU A 25 15.85 -5.93 -5.54
C LEU A 25 16.94 -5.65 -4.49
N ALA A 26 17.56 -6.68 -3.92
CA ALA A 26 18.65 -6.56 -2.95
C ALA A 26 19.89 -5.86 -3.53
N ARG A 27 20.25 -6.16 -4.78
CA ARG A 27 21.35 -5.48 -5.49
C ARG A 27 21.06 -3.99 -5.67
N GLU A 28 19.85 -3.66 -6.06
CA GLU A 28 19.42 -2.27 -6.28
C GLU A 28 19.36 -1.47 -4.97
N LEU A 29 18.92 -2.09 -3.88
CA LEU A 29 18.96 -1.51 -2.52
C LEU A 29 20.40 -1.22 -2.07
N THR A 30 21.31 -2.16 -2.31
CA THR A 30 22.73 -2.01 -2.01
C THR A 30 23.36 -0.88 -2.83
N ALA A 31 23.07 -0.84 -4.14
CA ALA A 31 23.56 0.19 -5.04
C ALA A 31 23.05 1.60 -4.67
N ALA A 32 21.84 1.70 -4.13
CA ALA A 32 21.26 2.93 -3.64
C ALA A 32 21.73 3.33 -2.23
N ALA A 33 22.60 2.53 -1.59
CA ALA A 33 23.06 2.74 -0.21
C ALA A 33 21.90 2.98 0.75
N VAL A 34 20.85 2.15 0.64
CA VAL A 34 19.75 2.11 1.61
C VAL A 34 20.27 1.45 2.88
N ASP A 35 19.88 1.99 4.03
CA ASP A 35 20.23 1.44 5.33
C ASP A 35 19.79 -0.03 5.46
N ASP A 36 20.60 -0.86 6.11
CA ASP A 36 20.37 -2.30 6.21
C ASP A 36 19.01 -2.64 6.85
N GLY A 37 18.58 -1.90 7.88
CA GLY A 37 17.30 -2.12 8.54
C GLY A 37 16.10 -1.83 7.63
N LEU A 38 16.22 -0.80 6.80
CA LEU A 38 15.22 -0.43 5.80
C LEU A 38 15.23 -1.40 4.62
N ALA A 39 16.41 -1.82 4.15
CA ALA A 39 16.57 -2.77 3.06
C ALA A 39 15.95 -4.14 3.42
N GLN A 40 16.17 -4.62 4.64
CA GLN A 40 15.56 -5.86 5.12
C GLN A 40 14.03 -5.77 5.19
N ALA A 41 13.48 -4.66 5.71
CA ALA A 41 12.04 -4.46 5.76
C ALA A 41 11.40 -4.45 4.36
N ILE A 42 12.06 -3.83 3.37
CA ILE A 42 11.62 -3.83 1.97
C ILE A 42 11.66 -5.24 1.37
N LEU A 43 12.75 -5.99 1.56
CA LEU A 43 12.88 -7.35 1.04
C LEU A 43 11.89 -8.34 1.66
N ALA A 44 11.57 -8.17 2.94
CA ALA A 44 10.60 -8.98 3.66
C ALA A 44 9.14 -8.59 3.37
N GLY A 45 8.90 -7.47 2.68
CA GLY A 45 7.56 -6.91 2.52
C GLY A 45 6.93 -6.41 3.82
N ASP A 46 7.75 -6.12 4.83
CA ASP A 46 7.30 -5.70 6.16
C ASP A 46 7.01 -4.19 6.17
N ALA A 47 5.80 -3.85 5.73
CA ALA A 47 5.34 -2.47 5.69
C ALA A 47 5.30 -1.81 7.09
N LEU A 48 5.11 -2.60 8.16
CA LEU A 48 5.08 -2.07 9.52
C LEU A 48 6.48 -1.66 9.96
N ALA A 49 7.45 -2.57 9.85
CA ALA A 49 8.84 -2.30 10.21
C ALA A 49 9.45 -1.18 9.36
N LEU A 50 9.08 -1.11 8.07
CA LEU A 50 9.49 -0.02 7.18
C LEU A 50 8.93 1.33 7.67
N ARG A 51 7.64 1.36 8.01
CA ARG A 51 6.97 2.58 8.47
C ARG A 51 7.52 3.09 9.80
N GLU A 52 7.74 2.22 10.77
CA GLU A 52 8.28 2.60 12.09
C GLU A 52 9.64 3.28 11.97
N GLN A 53 10.44 2.89 10.97
CA GLN A 53 11.75 3.50 10.72
C GLN A 53 11.67 4.80 9.91
N ILE A 54 10.78 4.90 8.92
CA ILE A 54 10.67 6.08 8.03
C ILE A 54 9.88 7.21 8.67
N ALA A 55 8.73 6.90 9.28
CA ALA A 55 7.78 7.86 9.80
C ALA A 55 7.20 7.33 11.13
N PRO A 56 7.99 7.37 12.23
CA PRO A 56 7.52 6.93 13.53
C PRO A 56 6.35 7.82 14.00
N GLY A 57 5.25 7.19 14.42
CA GLY A 57 4.07 7.90 14.88
C GLY A 57 2.77 7.11 14.69
N VAL A 58 1.65 7.76 15.04
CA VAL A 58 0.32 7.20 14.82
C VAL A 58 -0.02 7.31 13.34
N PHE A 59 -0.32 6.18 12.72
CA PHE A 59 -0.71 6.10 11.31
C PHE A 59 -2.13 5.58 11.22
N TYR A 60 -2.98 6.31 10.48
CA TYR A 60 -4.34 5.93 10.20
C TYR A 60 -4.42 5.43 8.75
N ALA A 61 -5.01 4.25 8.55
CA ALA A 61 -5.31 3.70 7.25
C ALA A 61 -6.81 3.45 7.16
N ILE A 62 -7.42 3.80 6.03
CA ILE A 62 -8.75 3.32 5.67
C ILE A 62 -8.50 2.13 4.75
N GLN A 63 -8.83 0.93 5.22
CA GLN A 63 -8.85 -0.25 4.35
C GLN A 63 -10.11 -0.14 3.49
N MET A 64 -9.94 -0.11 2.17
CA MET A 64 -11.07 -0.39 1.29
C MET A 64 -11.29 -1.89 1.33
N ASP A 65 -12.55 -2.32 1.40
CA ASP A 65 -12.88 -3.73 1.30
C ASP A 65 -12.36 -4.25 -0.05
N ASP A 66 -11.53 -5.29 -0.01
CA ASP A 66 -11.00 -5.99 -1.20
C ASP A 66 -12.08 -6.84 -1.91
N THR A 67 -13.34 -6.69 -1.50
CA THR A 67 -14.48 -7.32 -2.16
C THR A 67 -14.58 -6.73 -3.57
N PRO A 68 -14.38 -7.55 -4.62
CA PRO A 68 -14.65 -7.10 -5.98
C PRO A 68 -16.09 -6.56 -6.02
N PRO A 69 -16.37 -5.47 -6.76
CA PRO A 69 -17.75 -5.06 -6.95
C PRO A 69 -18.53 -6.27 -7.50
N ASP A 70 -19.54 -6.72 -6.77
CA ASP A 70 -20.46 -7.75 -7.25
C ASP A 70 -21.06 -7.26 -8.57
N GLU A 71 -20.80 -7.97 -9.67
CA GLU A 71 -21.30 -7.63 -11.03
C GLU A 71 -22.81 -7.94 -11.20
N HIS A 72 -23.61 -7.86 -10.13
CA HIS A 72 -24.99 -8.32 -10.11
C HIS A 72 -25.97 -7.33 -9.52
N GLU A 73 -26.08 -6.13 -10.10
CA GLU A 73 -27.31 -5.31 -9.97
C GLU A 73 -27.65 -4.62 -11.31
N GLU A 74 -27.94 -5.44 -12.33
CA GLU A 74 -28.91 -5.05 -13.37
C GLU A 74 -30.22 -5.79 -13.11
N GLN A 75 -31.13 -5.15 -12.39
CA GLN A 75 -32.56 -5.35 -12.54
C GLN A 75 -33.28 -4.04 -12.19
N ASP A 76 -33.52 -3.29 -13.25
CA ASP A 76 -34.46 -2.18 -13.36
C ASP A 76 -35.88 -2.69 -13.02
N ASP A 77 -36.52 -2.16 -11.98
CA ASP A 77 -37.79 -1.43 -12.11
C ASP A 77 -38.41 -1.02 -10.75
N GLU A 78 -38.67 0.29 -10.69
CA GLU A 78 -39.83 1.00 -10.10
C GLU A 78 -40.15 1.01 -8.58
N GLU A 79 -40.20 2.27 -8.11
CA GLU A 79 -41.07 2.84 -7.06
C GLU A 79 -40.71 2.69 -5.57
N THR A 80 -40.19 3.81 -5.07
CA THR A 80 -40.67 4.51 -3.85
C THR A 80 -40.51 3.78 -2.51
N SER A 81 -39.50 4.20 -1.73
CA SER A 81 -39.77 4.94 -0.47
C SER A 81 -38.49 5.37 0.24
N VAL A 82 -38.34 6.68 0.39
CA VAL A 82 -37.41 7.31 1.33
C VAL A 82 -37.76 6.88 2.74
N HIS A 83 -36.82 6.28 3.48
CA HIS A 83 -36.89 6.25 4.95
C HIS A 83 -35.53 6.49 5.57
N MET A 84 -35.25 7.78 5.78
CA MET A 84 -34.31 8.24 6.80
C MET A 84 -34.68 7.63 8.15
N ARG A 85 -33.77 6.85 8.74
CA ARG A 85 -33.75 6.65 10.20
C ARG A 85 -32.34 6.85 10.73
N LEU A 86 -32.12 8.09 11.18
CA LEU A 86 -31.33 8.36 12.37
C LEU A 86 -31.75 7.36 13.46
N HIS A 87 -30.81 6.59 14.03
CA HIS A 87 -30.86 6.36 15.46
C HIS A 87 -29.48 6.03 16.05
N ARG A 88 -29.06 6.99 16.86
CA ARG A 88 -28.09 6.94 17.94
C ARG A 88 -28.48 5.88 18.98
N ALA A 89 -27.48 5.21 19.55
CA ALA A 89 -27.42 4.85 20.97
C ALA A 89 -25.97 5.02 21.42
#